data_AF-A0A5N5Q7E7-F1
#
_entry.id   AF-A0A5N5Q7E7-F1
#
_cell.length_a   1.000
_cell.length_b   1.000
_cell.length_c   1.000
_cell.angle_alpha   90.00
_cell.angle_beta   90.00
_cell.angle_gamma   90.00
#
_symmetry.space_group_name_H-M   'P 1'
#
loop_
_entity.id
_entity.type
_entity.pdbx_description
1 polymer ?
#
loop_
_entity_poly.entity_id
_entity_poly.type
_entity_poly.pdbx_seq_one_letter_code
_entity_poly.pdbx_strand_id
1 'polypeptide(L)'
;MLTSLRARGLRVRAYIDDLCLFAQSDTQEGCIADLTKSTHATLDALSDMGLSAEASKTELIHFAKSSQDMTKNLPLILRDRADDIIRGANTVRWLGFFLDRRLNFKDHISRMATRAKCVLGGMRMLGNSLRGLSVYHTRMLVNACIIPILTYSFALWFHGRNSKTHCKTLQTIQNIACRWASGSFRTAPTAVLEHTIAMPPIAFRLRRQCANYSAKLHHLPSSSQVCTRLPRSFRTSLPELATTARFSPINALAAYTSPDAEARTPYLLMPWEGVRLLEDRLTVSMPACKGDAQKKAYALALQNRIADLAGKVGVATLYTNGSCFSWDRTRHTGWGWCLRLGNEEIDCAGGALGPNHTSYDAECCALAEGVARVAKLACQTPLYLLHIVSNNAGMLQGLLSSKPKGAPSSLDRAARDVCDLTSQHAQLDLLLSWCPAHHQVPGNEQANAIAKAHATTTPSPNFSVSTDRIRWEAKERLLADWDAHWNTFKERHPSSMGTLALLNPPRLRLHPFHAAPGKHRRLHTQILRAISGHGRHNSYLFRCGKVDSPACSCGHPKQDTAHIIRECPRHEHARGFLRGFSQRLDMAHMFSTVRGLKAVAEFLAVASVDI
;
A
#
# COMPACT_ATOMS: atom_id res chain seq x y z
N MET A 1 -1.02 -5.60 -38.70
CA MET A 1 -1.01 -4.12 -38.86
C MET A 1 0.20 -3.43 -38.24
N LEU A 2 0.30 -3.28 -36.90
CA LEU A 2 1.30 -2.41 -36.26
C LEU A 2 2.75 -2.73 -36.60
N THR A 3 3.11 -4.01 -36.72
CA THR A 3 4.46 -4.45 -37.13
C THR A 3 4.80 -3.98 -38.54
N SER A 4 3.85 -4.07 -39.47
CA SER A 4 4.02 -3.61 -40.86
C SER A 4 4.15 -2.08 -40.93
N LEU A 5 3.29 -1.34 -40.21
CA LEU A 5 3.40 0.13 -40.14
C LEU A 5 4.75 0.57 -39.56
N ARG A 6 5.24 -0.11 -38.51
CA ARG A 6 6.55 0.16 -37.92
C ARG A 6 7.71 -0.21 -38.87
N ALA A 7 7.59 -1.29 -39.63
CA ALA A 7 8.58 -1.68 -40.63
C ALA A 7 8.70 -0.64 -41.76
N ARG A 8 7.61 0.06 -42.07
CA ARG A 8 7.58 1.21 -43.01
C ARG A 8 8.13 2.52 -42.39
N GLY A 9 8.68 2.46 -41.17
CA GLY A 9 9.27 3.60 -40.47
C GLY A 9 8.30 4.45 -39.66
N LEU A 10 7.00 4.11 -39.60
CA LEU A 10 6.02 4.90 -38.86
C LEU A 10 6.12 4.66 -37.35
N ARG A 11 6.08 5.75 -36.56
CA ARG A 11 6.09 5.69 -35.10
C ARG A 11 4.67 5.59 -34.56
N VAL A 12 4.11 4.38 -34.58
CA VAL A 12 2.75 4.08 -34.09
C VAL A 12 2.77 3.30 -32.78
N ARG A 13 1.98 3.75 -31.80
CA ARG A 13 1.64 3.02 -30.57
C ARG A 13 0.15 2.75 -30.56
N ALA A 14 -0.25 1.62 -30.00
CA ALA A 14 -1.65 1.28 -29.82
C ALA A 14 -1.84 0.57 -28.48
N TYR A 15 -3.03 0.72 -27.92
CA TYR A 15 -3.48 -0.06 -26.78
C TYR A 15 -4.97 -0.36 -26.98
N ILE A 16 -5.27 -1.61 -27.33
CA ILE A 16 -6.63 -2.04 -27.71
C ILE A 16 -7.17 -1.17 -28.86
N ASP A 17 -8.09 -0.26 -28.57
CA ASP A 17 -8.78 0.65 -29.49
C ASP A 17 -8.13 2.03 -29.59
N ASP A 18 -7.27 2.40 -28.63
CA ASP A 18 -6.57 3.68 -28.63
C ASP A 18 -5.31 3.62 -29.52
N LEU A 19 -5.20 4.52 -30.51
CA LEU A 19 -4.06 4.67 -31.42
C LEU A 19 -3.35 6.01 -31.21
N CYS A 20 -2.02 6.00 -31.21
CA CYS A 20 -1.19 7.21 -31.09
C CYS A 20 -0.07 7.21 -32.15
N LEU A 21 -0.01 8.30 -32.90
CA LEU A 21 0.99 8.58 -33.93
C LEU A 21 1.97 9.64 -33.42
N PHE A 22 3.26 9.43 -33.68
CA PHE A 22 4.30 10.37 -33.30
C PHE A 22 5.08 10.83 -34.54
N ALA A 23 5.27 12.14 -34.69
CA ALA A 23 6.26 12.70 -35.60
C ALA A 23 7.26 13.56 -34.82
N GLN A 24 8.46 13.69 -35.38
CA GLN A 24 9.52 14.52 -34.81
C GLN A 24 10.28 15.15 -35.96
N SER A 25 10.31 16.48 -35.98
CA SER A 25 11.05 17.31 -36.93
C SER A 25 11.53 18.57 -36.21
N ASP A 26 12.41 19.33 -36.85
CA ASP A 26 12.87 20.62 -36.34
C ASP A 26 11.83 21.74 -36.54
N THR A 27 10.83 21.51 -37.41
CA THR A 27 9.73 22.45 -37.69
C THR A 27 8.36 21.81 -37.47
N GLN A 28 7.33 22.62 -37.20
CA GLN A 28 5.96 22.13 -37.10
C GLN A 28 5.44 21.64 -38.46
N GLU A 29 5.83 22.31 -39.54
CA GLU A 29 5.47 21.96 -40.92
C GLU A 29 5.95 20.55 -41.26
N GLY A 30 7.21 20.22 -40.91
CA GLY A 30 7.75 18.88 -41.09
C GLY A 30 7.01 17.84 -40.24
N CYS A 31 6.69 18.16 -38.98
CA CYS A 31 5.91 17.25 -38.13
C CYS A 31 4.51 16.98 -38.71
N ILE A 32 3.83 18.00 -39.23
CA ILE A 32 2.51 17.86 -39.83
C ILE A 32 2.59 17.03 -41.12
N ALA A 33 3.56 17.29 -42.00
CA ALA A 33 3.73 16.50 -43.21
C ALA A 33 3.94 15.00 -42.91
N ASP A 34 4.79 14.69 -41.93
CA ASP A 34 5.03 13.32 -41.47
C ASP A 34 3.78 12.69 -40.82
N LEU A 35 3.04 13.48 -40.02
CA LEU A 35 1.79 13.02 -39.41
C LEU A 35 0.71 12.76 -40.46
N THR A 36 0.55 13.62 -41.48
CA THR A 36 -0.41 13.41 -42.57
C THR A 36 -0.13 12.09 -43.27
N LYS A 37 1.12 11.89 -43.71
CA LYS A 37 1.55 10.63 -44.34
C LYS A 37 1.32 9.43 -43.43
N SER A 38 1.67 9.55 -42.15
CA SER A 38 1.51 8.46 -41.18
C SER A 38 0.04 8.14 -40.90
N THR A 39 -0.81 9.17 -40.87
CA THR A 39 -2.24 9.04 -40.62
C THR A 39 -2.93 8.38 -41.80
N HIS A 40 -2.69 8.82 -43.03
CA HIS A 40 -3.22 8.18 -44.23
C HIS A 40 -2.85 6.70 -44.30
N ALA A 41 -1.57 6.37 -44.17
CA ALA A 41 -1.12 4.97 -44.18
C ALA A 41 -1.72 4.12 -43.04
N THR A 42 -2.03 4.74 -41.89
CA THR A 42 -2.71 4.05 -40.78
C THR A 42 -4.19 3.84 -41.08
N LEU A 43 -4.87 4.85 -41.65
CA LEU A 43 -6.27 4.76 -42.04
C LEU A 43 -6.49 3.72 -43.15
N ASP A 44 -5.61 3.67 -44.15
CA ASP A 44 -5.65 2.66 -45.21
C ASP A 44 -5.51 1.26 -44.61
N ALA A 45 -4.53 1.06 -43.72
CA ALA A 45 -4.31 -0.23 -43.08
C ALA A 45 -5.46 -0.64 -42.13
N LEU A 46 -6.17 0.32 -41.54
CA LEU A 46 -7.40 0.05 -40.78
C LEU A 46 -8.54 -0.36 -41.72
N SER A 47 -8.70 0.37 -42.83
CA SER A 47 -9.71 0.09 -43.85
C SER A 47 -9.54 -1.30 -44.45
N ASP A 48 -8.31 -1.72 -44.74
CA ASP A 48 -7.98 -3.06 -45.22
C ASP A 48 -8.41 -4.17 -44.25
N MET A 49 -8.51 -3.84 -42.96
CA MET A 49 -8.99 -4.74 -41.91
C MET A 49 -10.47 -4.57 -41.58
N GLY A 50 -11.21 -3.74 -42.32
CA GLY A 50 -12.61 -3.41 -42.05
C GLY A 50 -12.83 -2.53 -40.81
N LEU A 51 -11.79 -1.81 -40.36
CA LEU A 51 -11.83 -0.91 -39.22
C LEU A 51 -11.88 0.56 -39.68
N SER A 52 -12.51 1.42 -38.90
CA SER A 52 -12.59 2.86 -39.16
C SER A 52 -12.22 3.66 -37.91
N ALA A 53 -11.53 4.78 -38.10
CA ALA A 53 -11.19 5.70 -37.03
C ALA A 53 -12.30 6.75 -36.86
N GLU A 54 -12.63 7.06 -35.61
CA GLU A 54 -13.64 8.09 -35.30
C GLU A 54 -13.01 9.49 -35.34
N ALA A 55 -13.22 10.21 -36.45
CA ALA A 55 -12.63 11.53 -36.70
C ALA A 55 -12.92 12.54 -35.57
N SER A 56 -14.15 12.53 -35.02
CA SER A 56 -14.58 13.43 -33.94
C SER A 56 -13.82 13.24 -32.62
N LYS A 57 -13.16 12.08 -32.42
CA LYS A 57 -12.35 11.77 -31.23
C LYS A 57 -10.85 11.92 -31.48
N THR A 58 -10.45 12.28 -32.70
CA THR A 58 -9.02 12.43 -33.03
C THR A 58 -8.50 13.76 -32.51
N GLU A 59 -7.49 13.70 -31.65
CA GLU A 59 -6.88 14.89 -31.06
C GLU A 59 -5.42 15.06 -31.54
N LEU A 60 -5.01 16.31 -31.78
CA LEU A 60 -3.63 16.68 -32.11
C LEU A 60 -3.02 17.50 -30.97
N ILE A 61 -1.77 17.23 -30.62
CA ILE A 61 -1.00 18.10 -29.73
C ILE A 61 0.45 18.20 -30.20
N HIS A 62 0.95 19.42 -30.20
CA HIS A 62 2.36 19.70 -30.46
C HIS A 62 3.14 19.67 -29.15
N PHE A 63 4.42 19.28 -29.20
CA PHE A 63 5.39 19.46 -28.11
C PHE A 63 6.65 20.16 -28.64
N ALA A 64 7.06 21.27 -28.01
CA ALA A 64 8.27 21.99 -28.38
C ALA A 64 9.04 22.47 -27.14
N LYS A 65 10.31 22.83 -27.34
CA LYS A 65 11.20 23.27 -26.25
C LYS A 65 10.88 24.70 -25.80
N SER A 66 10.59 25.60 -26.73
CA SER A 66 10.21 26.99 -26.43
C SER A 66 8.69 27.21 -26.57
N SER A 67 8.17 28.19 -25.84
CA SER A 67 6.79 28.66 -26.04
C SER A 67 6.63 29.45 -27.35
N GLN A 68 7.71 30.00 -27.90
CA GLN A 68 7.70 30.70 -29.19
C GLN A 68 7.46 29.72 -30.35
N ASP A 69 8.11 28.56 -30.34
CA ASP A 69 7.92 27.49 -31.32
C ASP A 69 6.49 26.94 -31.33
N MET A 70 5.70 27.27 -30.30
CA MET A 70 4.34 26.82 -30.11
C MET A 70 3.27 27.78 -30.63
N THR A 71 3.63 29.00 -31.01
CA THR A 71 2.65 30.02 -31.44
C THR A 71 1.91 29.63 -32.71
N LYS A 72 2.59 29.01 -33.69
CA LYS A 72 1.99 28.60 -34.97
C LYS A 72 0.80 27.64 -34.80
N ASN A 73 0.93 26.68 -33.88
CA ASN A 73 -0.07 25.65 -33.57
C ASN A 73 -0.76 25.03 -34.80
N LEU A 74 0.03 24.58 -35.79
CA LEU A 74 -0.48 24.16 -37.10
C LEU A 74 -1.49 22.99 -36.98
N PRO A 75 -2.61 23.02 -37.74
CA PRO A 75 -3.56 21.92 -37.78
C PRO A 75 -3.05 20.77 -38.65
N LEU A 76 -3.58 19.57 -38.39
CA LEU A 76 -3.45 18.41 -39.27
C LEU A 76 -4.65 18.39 -40.22
N ILE A 77 -4.39 18.41 -41.53
CA ILE A 77 -5.42 18.41 -42.58
C ILE A 77 -5.37 17.04 -43.26
N LEU A 78 -6.44 16.25 -43.12
CA LEU A 78 -6.50 14.91 -43.70
C LEU A 78 -7.10 14.89 -45.11
N ARG A 79 -8.08 15.77 -45.39
CA ARG A 79 -8.73 16.00 -46.69
C ARG A 79 -9.29 17.42 -46.75
N ASP A 80 -9.90 17.80 -47.88
CA ASP A 80 -10.37 19.17 -48.16
C ASP A 80 -11.71 19.57 -47.49
N ARG A 81 -12.26 18.74 -46.57
CA ARG A 81 -13.49 19.07 -45.83
C ARG A 81 -13.17 19.65 -44.46
N ALA A 82 -14.04 20.52 -43.96
CA ALA A 82 -13.86 21.17 -42.65
C ALA A 82 -13.78 20.16 -41.49
N ASP A 83 -14.50 19.04 -41.58
CA ASP A 83 -14.51 17.97 -40.56
C ASP A 83 -13.20 17.14 -40.54
N ASP A 84 -12.35 17.28 -41.56
CA ASP A 84 -11.06 16.60 -41.69
C ASP A 84 -9.88 17.45 -41.18
N ILE A 85 -10.16 18.60 -40.54
CA ILE A 85 -9.18 19.50 -39.95
C ILE A 85 -9.08 19.29 -38.44
N ILE A 86 -8.00 18.67 -37.99
CA ILE A 86 -7.73 18.45 -36.57
C ILE A 86 -6.81 19.55 -36.05
N ARG A 87 -7.33 20.41 -35.18
CA ARG A 87 -6.57 21.54 -34.61
C ARG A 87 -5.74 21.10 -33.41
N GLY A 88 -4.58 21.75 -33.23
CA GLY A 88 -3.72 21.51 -32.07
C GLY A 88 -4.39 21.91 -30.76
N ALA A 89 -4.66 20.95 -29.89
CA ALA A 89 -5.23 21.12 -28.56
C ALA A 89 -4.15 21.51 -27.53
N ASN A 90 -4.56 22.23 -26.48
CA ASN A 90 -3.69 22.56 -25.35
C ASN A 90 -3.46 21.38 -24.40
N THR A 91 -4.39 20.42 -24.40
CA THR A 91 -4.34 19.21 -23.60
C THR A 91 -5.03 18.09 -24.34
N VAL A 92 -4.42 16.91 -24.36
CA VAL A 92 -4.94 15.70 -25.01
C VAL A 92 -5.06 14.58 -24.00
N ARG A 93 -6.10 13.76 -24.13
CA ARG A 93 -6.31 12.62 -23.25
C ARG A 93 -5.76 11.35 -23.90
N TRP A 94 -4.82 10.70 -23.21
CA TRP A 94 -4.28 9.39 -23.63
C TRP A 94 -4.41 8.38 -22.49
N LEU A 95 -5.14 7.29 -22.71
CA LEU A 95 -5.39 6.22 -21.72
C LEU A 95 -5.90 6.73 -20.36
N GLY A 96 -6.67 7.84 -20.38
CA GLY A 96 -7.19 8.50 -19.18
C GLY A 96 -6.27 9.53 -18.54
N PHE A 97 -5.03 9.69 -19.01
CA PHE A 97 -4.08 10.71 -18.57
C PHE A 97 -4.14 11.96 -19.47
N PHE A 98 -4.09 13.14 -18.87
CA PHE A 98 -4.16 14.40 -19.62
C PHE A 98 -2.76 14.99 -19.81
N LEU A 99 -2.29 15.01 -21.07
CA LEU A 99 -1.01 15.57 -21.47
C LEU A 99 -1.20 17.03 -21.85
N ASP A 100 -0.70 17.96 -21.03
CA ASP A 100 -0.66 19.38 -21.40
C ASP A 100 0.57 19.68 -22.26
N ARG A 101 0.44 20.69 -23.12
CA ARG A 101 1.48 21.16 -24.05
C ARG A 101 2.85 21.45 -23.41
N ARG A 102 2.86 21.83 -22.13
CA ARG A 102 4.08 22.16 -21.37
C ARG A 102 4.62 20.99 -20.54
N LEU A 103 3.94 19.84 -20.55
CA LEU A 103 4.22 18.66 -19.74
C LEU A 103 4.43 19.01 -18.25
N ASN A 104 3.64 19.97 -17.73
CA ASN A 104 3.69 20.36 -16.33
C ASN A 104 2.62 19.65 -15.48
N PHE A 105 1.68 18.98 -16.14
CA PHE A 105 0.58 18.17 -15.63
C PHE A 105 -0.40 18.91 -14.71
N LYS A 106 -0.43 20.25 -14.74
CA LYS A 106 -1.37 21.05 -13.92
C LYS A 106 -2.82 20.75 -14.27
N ASP A 107 -3.15 20.62 -15.56
CA ASP A 107 -4.51 20.34 -16.00
C ASP A 107 -4.99 18.96 -15.54
N HIS A 108 -4.13 17.93 -15.69
CA HIS A 108 -4.38 16.58 -15.15
C HIS A 108 -4.70 16.62 -13.65
N ILE A 109 -3.86 17.28 -12.85
CA ILE A 109 -4.04 17.38 -11.40
C ILE A 109 -5.33 18.13 -11.05
N SER A 110 -5.64 19.22 -11.76
CA SER A 110 -6.88 19.98 -11.57
C SER A 110 -8.12 19.13 -11.87
N ARG A 111 -8.10 18.36 -12.96
CA ARG A 111 -9.19 17.45 -13.33
C ARG A 111 -9.37 16.32 -12.33
N MET A 112 -8.28 15.68 -11.89
CA MET A 112 -8.35 14.62 -10.87
C MET A 112 -8.85 15.16 -9.53
N ALA A 113 -8.39 16.34 -9.11
CA ALA A 113 -8.89 17.01 -7.91
C ALA A 113 -10.39 17.36 -8.02
N THR A 114 -10.82 17.87 -9.18
CA THR A 114 -12.22 18.20 -9.44
C THR A 114 -13.09 16.95 -9.44
N ARG A 115 -12.67 15.89 -10.15
CA ARG A 115 -13.37 14.60 -10.16
C ARG A 115 -13.50 14.02 -8.75
N ALA A 116 -12.41 13.99 -7.99
CA ALA A 116 -12.42 13.54 -6.60
C ALA A 116 -13.35 14.38 -5.73
N LYS A 117 -13.37 15.71 -5.92
CA LYS A 117 -14.27 16.62 -5.21
C LYS A 117 -15.74 16.35 -5.55
N CYS A 118 -16.08 16.11 -6.82
CA CYS A 118 -17.44 15.77 -7.24
C CYS A 118 -17.90 14.44 -6.63
N VAL A 119 -17.07 13.40 -6.72
CA VAL A 119 -17.36 12.09 -6.10
C VAL A 119 -17.55 12.24 -4.59
N LEU A 120 -16.67 12.97 -3.92
CA LEU A 120 -16.80 13.26 -2.49
C LEU A 120 -18.08 14.05 -2.17
N GLY A 121 -18.47 14.98 -3.04
CA GLY A 121 -19.72 15.74 -2.94
C GLY A 121 -20.94 14.82 -2.95
N GLY A 122 -20.99 13.86 -3.90
CA GLY A 122 -22.03 12.84 -3.94
C GLY A 122 -22.03 11.96 -2.69
N MET A 123 -20.85 11.50 -2.24
CA MET A 123 -20.71 10.65 -1.05
C MET A 123 -21.25 11.28 0.24
N ARG A 124 -21.35 12.60 0.32
CA ARG A 124 -21.91 13.28 1.51
C ARG A 124 -23.38 12.93 1.77
N MET A 125 -24.10 12.41 0.78
CA MET A 125 -25.47 11.91 1.00
C MET A 125 -25.51 10.70 1.95
N LEU A 126 -24.41 9.93 2.05
CA LEU A 126 -24.32 8.72 2.88
C LEU A 126 -24.16 9.03 4.38
N GLY A 127 -23.93 10.28 4.76
CA GLY A 127 -23.84 10.66 6.16
C GLY A 127 -23.30 12.06 6.40
N ASN A 128 -23.74 12.64 7.51
CA ASN A 128 -23.30 13.95 8.00
C ASN A 128 -22.56 13.79 9.35
N SER A 129 -22.45 14.86 10.13
CA SER A 129 -21.78 14.87 11.44
C SER A 129 -22.60 14.21 12.57
N LEU A 130 -23.89 13.94 12.35
CA LEU A 130 -24.80 13.39 13.35
C LEU A 130 -25.23 11.96 13.04
N ARG A 131 -25.53 11.66 11.76
CA ARG A 131 -26.12 10.39 11.31
C ARG A 131 -25.47 9.87 10.02
N GLY A 132 -25.73 8.61 9.71
CA GLY A 132 -25.21 7.91 8.53
C GLY A 132 -23.94 7.11 8.83
N LEU A 133 -23.06 6.99 7.84
CA LEU A 133 -21.87 6.16 7.93
C LEU A 133 -20.97 6.48 9.13
N SER A 134 -20.42 5.42 9.75
CA SER A 134 -19.42 5.54 10.81
C SER A 134 -18.11 6.18 10.29
N VAL A 135 -17.26 6.62 11.21
CA VAL A 135 -15.91 7.14 10.87
C VAL A 135 -15.10 6.08 10.11
N TYR A 136 -15.20 4.81 10.53
CA TYR A 136 -14.54 3.68 9.88
C TYR A 136 -14.98 3.51 8.42
N HIS A 137 -16.29 3.41 8.16
CA HIS A 137 -16.82 3.22 6.81
C HIS A 137 -16.53 4.43 5.91
N THR A 138 -16.69 5.64 6.44
CA THR A 138 -16.37 6.87 5.71
C THR A 138 -14.90 6.91 5.31
N ARG A 139 -13.98 6.59 6.22
CA ARG A 139 -12.53 6.49 5.94
C ARG A 139 -12.22 5.39 4.92
N MET A 140 -12.93 4.26 4.98
CA MET A 140 -12.79 3.17 4.02
C MET A 140 -13.15 3.64 2.60
N LEU A 141 -14.28 4.33 2.43
CA LEU A 141 -14.70 4.92 1.15
C LEU A 141 -13.70 5.95 0.64
N VAL A 142 -13.17 6.82 1.50
CA VAL A 142 -12.14 7.79 1.10
C VAL A 142 -10.90 7.06 0.56
N ASN A 143 -10.41 6.02 1.25
CA ASN A 143 -9.26 5.25 0.79
C ASN A 143 -9.52 4.43 -0.47
N ALA A 144 -10.74 3.92 -0.66
CA ALA A 144 -11.11 3.06 -1.77
C ALA A 144 -11.48 3.84 -3.04
N CYS A 145 -12.08 5.02 -2.91
CA CYS A 145 -12.64 5.76 -4.05
C CYS A 145 -11.95 7.11 -4.30
N ILE A 146 -11.63 7.88 -3.26
CA ILE A 146 -11.08 9.23 -3.42
C ILE A 146 -9.58 9.19 -3.68
N ILE A 147 -8.85 8.42 -2.87
CA ILE A 147 -7.39 8.36 -2.99
C ILE A 147 -6.93 7.83 -4.36
N PRO A 148 -7.51 6.76 -4.94
CA PRO A 148 -7.10 6.29 -6.27
C PRO A 148 -7.26 7.36 -7.35
N ILE A 149 -8.31 8.18 -7.29
CA ILE A 149 -8.51 9.31 -8.21
C ILE A 149 -7.40 10.36 -8.01
N LEU A 150 -7.15 10.77 -6.76
CA LEU A 150 -6.15 11.79 -6.46
C LEU A 150 -4.72 11.35 -6.84
N THR A 151 -4.39 10.07 -6.67
CA THR A 151 -3.06 9.53 -6.96
C THR A 151 -2.95 8.95 -8.38
N TYR A 152 -3.95 9.14 -9.22
CA TYR A 152 -3.97 8.53 -10.56
C TYR A 152 -2.78 9.02 -11.41
N SER A 153 -2.10 8.04 -12.03
CA SER A 153 -0.89 8.24 -12.84
C SER A 153 0.25 8.98 -12.13
N PHE A 154 0.38 8.84 -10.80
CA PHE A 154 1.48 9.46 -10.03
C PHE A 154 2.87 9.17 -10.61
N ALA A 155 3.04 7.99 -11.23
CA ALA A 155 4.27 7.56 -11.89
C ALA A 155 4.74 8.52 -13.00
N LEU A 156 3.81 9.26 -13.63
CA LEU A 156 4.14 10.19 -14.73
C LEU A 156 4.50 11.60 -14.24
N TRP A 157 3.89 12.06 -13.14
CA TRP A 157 3.97 13.48 -12.73
C TRP A 157 4.66 13.72 -11.37
N PHE A 158 4.82 12.70 -10.51
CA PHE A 158 5.44 12.84 -9.19
C PHE A 158 6.95 12.54 -9.25
N HIS A 159 7.70 13.39 -9.96
CA HIS A 159 9.15 13.24 -10.17
C HIS A 159 9.96 14.46 -9.72
N GLY A 160 9.46 15.22 -8.75
CA GLY A 160 10.13 16.38 -8.14
C GLY A 160 9.77 17.72 -8.77
N ARG A 161 9.59 17.78 -10.10
CA ARG A 161 9.17 19.01 -10.79
C ARG A 161 7.71 19.32 -10.50
N ASN A 162 7.41 20.53 -10.02
CA ASN A 162 6.06 21.00 -9.66
C ASN A 162 5.32 20.14 -8.60
N SER A 163 5.92 19.05 -8.10
CA SER A 163 5.24 18.06 -7.26
C SER A 163 4.73 18.65 -5.95
N LYS A 164 5.44 19.63 -5.38
CA LYS A 164 4.97 20.37 -4.19
C LYS A 164 3.65 21.09 -4.46
N THR A 165 3.54 21.80 -5.58
CA THR A 165 2.32 22.53 -5.97
C THR A 165 1.17 21.56 -6.26
N HIS A 166 1.46 20.49 -7.00
CA HIS A 166 0.46 19.44 -7.28
C HIS A 166 -0.06 18.80 -5.99
N CYS A 167 0.83 18.47 -5.05
CA CYS A 167 0.44 17.93 -3.76
C CYS A 167 -0.42 18.91 -2.96
N LYS A 168 -0.17 20.23 -3.01
CA LYS A 168 -1.02 21.22 -2.32
C LYS A 168 -2.47 21.18 -2.84
N THR A 169 -2.66 21.09 -4.15
CA THR A 169 -3.99 20.97 -4.77
C THR A 169 -4.70 19.70 -4.31
N LEU A 170 -4.02 18.55 -4.39
CA LEU A 170 -4.60 17.27 -3.99
C LEU A 170 -4.86 17.18 -2.47
N GLN A 171 -3.96 17.74 -1.65
CA GLN A 171 -4.09 17.80 -0.20
C GLN A 171 -5.34 18.59 0.20
N THR A 172 -5.71 19.62 -0.54
CA THR A 172 -6.94 20.38 -0.28
C THR A 172 -8.17 19.47 -0.35
N ILE A 173 -8.25 18.57 -1.33
CA ILE A 173 -9.36 17.60 -1.45
C ILE A 173 -9.29 16.55 -0.35
N GLN A 174 -8.10 16.03 -0.03
CA GLN A 174 -7.92 15.11 1.10
C GLN A 174 -8.37 15.75 2.42
N ASN A 175 -8.09 17.04 2.65
CA ASN A 175 -8.53 17.76 3.85
C ASN A 175 -10.06 17.89 3.91
N ILE A 176 -10.74 18.03 2.77
CA ILE A 176 -12.21 18.01 2.73
C ILE A 176 -12.72 16.61 3.09
N ALA A 177 -12.06 15.57 2.59
CA ALA A 177 -12.40 14.18 2.91
C ALA A 177 -12.19 13.86 4.39
N CYS A 178 -11.07 14.29 5.00
CA CYS A 178 -10.81 14.12 6.44
C CYS A 178 -11.86 14.82 7.31
N ARG A 179 -12.32 16.02 6.91
CA ARG A 179 -13.40 16.73 7.62
C ARG A 179 -14.73 16.00 7.52
N TRP A 180 -15.07 15.47 6.34
CA TRP A 180 -16.26 14.65 6.19
C TRP A 180 -16.15 13.36 7.03
N ALA A 181 -15.01 12.67 7.00
CA ALA A 181 -14.77 11.46 7.78
C ALA A 181 -14.86 11.69 9.30
N SER A 182 -14.38 12.82 9.80
CA SER A 182 -14.45 13.17 11.22
C SER A 182 -15.78 13.80 11.65
N GLY A 183 -16.48 14.48 10.75
CA GLY A 183 -17.59 15.37 11.10
C GLY A 183 -17.15 16.70 11.73
N SER A 184 -15.86 17.02 11.65
CA SER A 184 -15.26 18.24 12.19
C SER A 184 -15.55 19.48 11.35
N PHE A 185 -15.46 20.64 11.98
CA PHE A 185 -15.70 21.92 11.32
C PHE A 185 -14.63 22.30 10.29
N ARG A 186 -14.95 23.26 9.41
CA ARG A 186 -14.06 23.73 8.34
C ARG A 186 -12.72 24.24 8.87
N THR A 187 -12.71 24.90 10.02
CA THR A 187 -11.49 25.48 10.61
C THR A 187 -10.69 24.51 11.49
N ALA A 188 -11.14 23.26 11.67
CA ALA A 188 -10.42 22.29 12.48
C ALA A 188 -8.98 22.06 11.95
N PRO A 189 -7.96 22.00 12.82
CA PRO A 189 -6.56 21.89 12.39
C PRO A 189 -6.32 20.61 11.58
N THR A 190 -5.80 20.76 10.36
CA THR A 190 -5.62 19.64 9.42
C THR A 190 -4.76 18.52 9.99
N ALA A 191 -3.63 18.84 10.63
CA ALA A 191 -2.71 17.85 11.21
C ALA A 191 -3.40 16.96 12.26
N VAL A 192 -4.31 17.54 13.05
CA VAL A 192 -5.12 16.79 14.04
C VAL A 192 -6.13 15.87 13.34
N LEU A 193 -6.77 16.33 12.26
CA LEU A 193 -7.70 15.50 11.49
C LEU A 193 -7.00 14.34 10.77
N GLU A 194 -5.82 14.59 10.21
CA GLU A 194 -4.97 13.57 9.58
C GLU A 194 -4.61 12.48 10.60
N HIS A 195 -4.14 12.88 11.80
CA HIS A 195 -3.79 11.97 12.89
C HIS A 195 -4.98 11.14 13.35
N THR A 196 -6.09 11.78 13.72
CA THR A 196 -7.29 11.11 14.26
C THR A 196 -7.96 10.17 13.26
N ILE A 197 -8.00 10.54 11.98
CA ILE A 197 -8.59 9.71 10.91
C ILE A 197 -7.56 8.73 10.32
N ALA A 198 -6.33 8.70 10.83
CA ALA A 198 -5.27 7.83 10.34
C ALA A 198 -5.04 7.98 8.82
N MET A 199 -4.96 9.23 8.35
CA MET A 199 -4.79 9.62 6.95
C MET A 199 -3.53 10.49 6.80
N PRO A 200 -2.39 9.93 6.36
CA PRO A 200 -1.16 10.71 6.20
C PRO A 200 -1.29 11.75 5.08
N PRO A 201 -0.57 12.88 5.16
CA PRO A 201 -0.44 13.82 4.05
C PRO A 201 -0.16 13.15 2.71
N ILE A 202 -0.79 13.64 1.65
CA ILE A 202 -0.80 12.98 0.33
C ILE A 202 0.60 12.82 -0.25
N ALA A 203 1.50 13.77 0.02
CA ALA A 203 2.89 13.72 -0.44
C ALA A 203 3.65 12.51 0.11
N PHE A 204 3.45 12.16 1.38
CA PHE A 204 4.10 10.99 2.00
C PHE A 204 3.54 9.70 1.42
N ARG A 205 2.23 9.67 1.12
CA ARG A 205 1.59 8.54 0.44
C ARG A 205 2.13 8.34 -0.97
N LEU A 206 2.30 9.41 -1.74
CA LEU A 206 2.86 9.37 -3.10
C LEU A 206 4.30 8.86 -3.10
N ARG A 207 5.16 9.33 -2.18
CA ARG A 207 6.52 8.78 -2.02
C ARG A 207 6.53 7.29 -1.74
N ARG A 208 5.66 6.83 -0.84
CA ARG A 208 5.51 5.39 -0.57
C ARG A 208 5.01 4.62 -1.80
N GLN A 209 4.09 5.20 -2.57
CA GLN A 209 3.63 4.61 -3.83
C GLN A 209 4.75 4.54 -4.88
N CYS A 210 5.62 5.55 -4.98
CA CYS A 210 6.80 5.53 -5.84
C CYS A 210 7.77 4.41 -5.47
N ALA A 211 8.11 4.24 -4.19
CA ALA A 211 8.97 3.14 -3.76
C ALA A 211 8.34 1.76 -4.07
N ASN A 212 7.04 1.60 -3.77
CA ASN A 212 6.33 0.36 -4.09
C ASN A 212 6.25 0.09 -5.59
N TYR A 213 6.14 1.13 -6.42
CA TYR A 213 6.09 1.02 -7.87
C TYR A 213 7.46 0.74 -8.46
N SER A 214 8.50 1.38 -7.94
CA SER A 214 9.89 1.14 -8.34
C SER A 214 10.28 -0.31 -8.10
N ALA A 215 9.94 -0.88 -6.93
CA ALA A 215 10.14 -2.31 -6.67
C ALA A 215 9.43 -3.20 -7.72
N LYS A 216 8.23 -2.81 -8.18
CA LYS A 216 7.52 -3.54 -9.25
C LYS A 216 8.22 -3.46 -10.61
N LEU A 217 9.02 -2.42 -10.87
CA LEU A 217 9.75 -2.30 -12.15
C LEU A 217 10.78 -3.43 -12.32
N HIS A 218 11.33 -3.96 -11.21
CA HIS A 218 12.23 -5.12 -11.22
C HIS A 218 11.54 -6.46 -11.52
N HIS A 219 10.21 -6.48 -11.55
CA HIS A 219 9.43 -7.69 -11.82
C HIS A 219 8.81 -7.68 -13.22
N LEU A 220 9.14 -6.68 -14.04
CA LEU A 220 8.63 -6.61 -15.40
C LEU A 220 9.30 -7.70 -16.26
N PRO A 221 8.54 -8.38 -17.14
CA PRO A 221 9.13 -9.28 -18.13
C PRO A 221 10.18 -8.55 -18.97
N SER A 222 11.20 -9.29 -19.41
CA SER A 222 12.21 -8.82 -20.37
C SER A 222 11.60 -8.23 -21.64
N SER A 223 10.47 -8.80 -22.10
CA SER A 223 9.71 -8.35 -23.27
C SER A 223 8.93 -7.04 -23.06
N SER A 224 8.84 -6.52 -21.84
CA SER A 224 8.12 -5.29 -21.55
C SER A 224 8.78 -4.09 -22.23
N GLN A 225 8.01 -3.32 -22.98
CA GLN A 225 8.48 -2.07 -23.60
C GLN A 225 8.97 -1.05 -22.56
N VAL A 226 8.48 -1.14 -21.32
CA VAL A 226 8.92 -0.29 -20.22
C VAL A 226 10.39 -0.55 -19.88
N CYS A 227 10.86 -1.80 -19.96
CA CYS A 227 12.25 -2.18 -19.67
C CYS A 227 13.26 -1.49 -20.61
N THR A 228 12.85 -1.18 -21.85
CA THR A 228 13.69 -0.42 -22.80
C THR A 228 14.02 1.00 -22.30
N ARG A 229 13.14 1.58 -21.47
CA ARG A 229 13.28 2.94 -20.93
C ARG A 229 13.84 2.98 -19.51
N LEU A 230 14.03 1.83 -18.87
CA LEU A 230 14.64 1.75 -17.55
C LEU A 230 16.17 1.95 -17.62
N PRO A 231 16.79 2.43 -16.53
CA PRO A 231 18.24 2.44 -16.38
C PRO A 231 18.84 1.06 -16.66
N ARG A 232 20.09 0.99 -17.15
CA ARG A 232 20.77 -0.29 -17.45
C ARG A 232 20.76 -1.25 -16.26
N SER A 233 20.98 -0.71 -15.07
CA SER A 233 21.04 -1.46 -13.81
C SER A 233 19.69 -2.06 -13.37
N PHE A 234 18.58 -1.69 -14.03
CA PHE A 234 17.24 -2.27 -13.81
C PHE A 234 16.89 -3.36 -14.85
N ARG A 235 17.73 -3.58 -15.88
CA ARG A 235 17.45 -4.55 -16.94
C ARG A 235 17.88 -5.95 -16.51
N THR A 236 16.94 -6.86 -16.37
CA THR A 236 17.16 -8.29 -16.08
C THR A 236 17.53 -9.12 -17.32
N SER A 237 17.47 -8.51 -18.51
CA SER A 237 17.88 -9.07 -19.79
C SER A 237 18.44 -7.96 -20.67
N LEU A 238 19.36 -8.29 -21.58
CA LEU A 238 19.97 -7.35 -22.54
C LEU A 238 19.21 -7.35 -23.88
N PRO A 239 18.26 -6.44 -24.13
CA PRO A 239 17.97 -6.06 -25.51
C PRO A 239 19.03 -5.06 -25.98
N GLU A 240 19.67 -5.39 -27.10
CA GLU A 240 20.44 -4.46 -27.93
C GLU A 240 19.52 -3.38 -28.48
N LEU A 241 19.41 -2.26 -27.78
CA LEU A 241 18.85 -1.02 -28.31
C LEU A 241 19.55 0.16 -27.64
N ALA A 242 20.05 1.05 -28.49
CA ALA A 242 20.91 2.16 -28.14
C ALA A 242 20.31 3.06 -27.04
N THR A 243 21.14 3.32 -26.03
CA THR A 243 20.89 4.15 -24.84
C THR A 243 21.09 5.63 -25.16
N THR A 244 20.08 6.47 -24.87
CA THR A 244 20.28 7.88 -24.49
C THR A 244 19.08 8.32 -23.64
N ALA A 245 19.25 8.54 -22.33
CA ALA A 245 18.17 9.15 -21.55
C ALA A 245 18.71 10.04 -20.42
N ARG A 246 18.72 11.35 -20.71
CA ARG A 246 18.67 12.43 -19.73
C ARG A 246 17.32 12.35 -18.98
N PHE A 247 17.35 12.49 -17.65
CA PHE A 247 16.24 12.68 -16.69
C PHE A 247 14.79 12.52 -17.23
N SER A 248 14.25 11.30 -17.18
CA SER A 248 12.83 10.99 -17.48
C SER A 248 12.05 10.67 -16.20
N PRO A 249 10.69 10.78 -16.18
CA PRO A 249 9.89 10.39 -15.01
C PRO A 249 10.13 8.95 -14.55
N ILE A 250 10.36 8.03 -15.49
CA ILE A 250 10.63 6.63 -15.18
C ILE A 250 12.02 6.43 -14.54
N ASN A 251 13.04 7.21 -14.95
CA ASN A 251 14.34 7.19 -14.28
C ASN A 251 14.25 7.77 -12.86
N ALA A 252 13.44 8.81 -12.67
CA ALA A 252 13.18 9.37 -11.34
C ALA A 252 12.44 8.37 -10.43
N LEU A 253 11.55 7.54 -10.97
CA LEU A 253 10.93 6.44 -10.23
C LEU A 253 11.93 5.34 -9.86
N ALA A 254 12.75 4.91 -10.83
CA ALA A 254 13.77 3.89 -10.61
C ALA A 254 14.71 4.26 -9.44
N ALA A 255 15.04 5.55 -9.28
CA ALA A 255 15.86 6.04 -8.17
C ALA A 255 15.27 5.82 -6.76
N TYR A 256 14.02 5.40 -6.61
CA TYR A 256 13.44 5.03 -5.31
C TYR A 256 13.85 3.64 -4.81
N THR A 257 14.62 2.86 -5.59
CA THR A 257 15.02 1.50 -5.24
C THR A 257 16.44 1.22 -5.69
N SER A 258 17.12 0.30 -4.98
CA SER A 258 18.45 -0.17 -5.36
C SER A 258 18.40 -0.94 -6.66
N PRO A 259 19.37 -0.77 -7.57
CA PRO A 259 19.47 -1.64 -8.74
C PRO A 259 19.66 -3.13 -8.38
N ASP A 260 20.29 -3.41 -7.23
CA ASP A 260 20.54 -4.76 -6.72
C ASP A 260 19.35 -5.33 -5.92
N ALA A 261 18.18 -4.70 -6.04
CA ALA A 261 16.94 -5.20 -5.47
C ALA A 261 16.50 -6.49 -6.16
N GLU A 262 15.76 -7.30 -5.40
CA GLU A 262 15.14 -8.53 -5.86
C GLU A 262 14.42 -8.37 -7.21
N ALA A 263 15.00 -8.95 -8.25
CA ALA A 263 14.30 -9.21 -9.50
C ALA A 263 13.46 -10.47 -9.35
N ARG A 264 12.25 -10.46 -9.91
CA ARG A 264 11.35 -11.62 -9.84
C ARG A 264 10.79 -11.93 -11.23
N THR A 265 10.79 -13.20 -11.63
CA THR A 265 10.33 -13.68 -12.96
C THR A 265 8.82 -13.92 -13.03
N PRO A 266 8.00 -13.02 -13.58
CA PRO A 266 6.54 -13.15 -13.52
C PRO A 266 6.02 -14.52 -14.03
N TYR A 267 4.97 -15.05 -13.39
CA TYR A 267 4.25 -16.28 -13.76
C TYR A 267 5.01 -17.61 -13.57
N LEU A 268 5.74 -17.80 -12.46
CA LEU A 268 6.41 -19.08 -12.14
C LEU A 268 5.44 -20.27 -12.01
N LEU A 269 4.21 -20.00 -11.57
CA LEU A 269 3.11 -20.96 -11.53
C LEU A 269 1.99 -20.47 -12.42
N MET A 270 1.42 -21.38 -13.21
CA MET A 270 0.24 -21.12 -14.02
C MET A 270 -0.99 -20.95 -13.12
N PRO A 271 -2.05 -20.25 -13.57
CA PRO A 271 -3.26 -20.05 -12.77
C PRO A 271 -3.99 -21.33 -12.33
N TRP A 272 -3.74 -22.45 -13.02
CA TRP A 272 -4.26 -23.79 -12.71
C TRP A 272 -3.24 -24.70 -12.01
N GLU A 273 -2.09 -24.16 -11.60
CA GLU A 273 -1.11 -24.83 -10.75
C GLU A 273 -1.13 -24.20 -9.35
N GLY A 274 -0.70 -24.96 -8.34
CA GLY A 274 -0.47 -24.44 -6.99
C GLY A 274 -0.89 -25.39 -5.88
N VAL A 275 -0.29 -25.20 -4.71
CA VAL A 275 -0.46 -26.08 -3.54
C VAL A 275 -1.93 -26.23 -3.12
N ARG A 276 -2.74 -25.18 -3.29
CA ARG A 276 -4.17 -25.21 -2.95
C ARG A 276 -4.99 -26.15 -3.85
N LEU A 277 -4.48 -26.51 -5.03
CA LEU A 277 -5.15 -27.39 -6.00
C LEU A 277 -4.84 -28.87 -5.76
N LEU A 278 -4.13 -29.22 -4.68
CA LEU A 278 -3.93 -30.61 -4.25
C LEU A 278 -5.20 -31.24 -3.64
N GLU A 279 -6.28 -30.46 -3.46
CA GLU A 279 -7.60 -30.91 -3.03
C GLU A 279 -7.54 -31.85 -1.81
N ASP A 280 -8.00 -33.09 -1.95
CA ASP A 280 -8.09 -34.08 -0.87
C ASP A 280 -6.72 -34.46 -0.27
N ARG A 281 -5.63 -34.21 -1.00
CA ARG A 281 -4.25 -34.47 -0.55
C ARG A 281 -3.67 -33.33 0.30
N LEU A 282 -4.41 -32.24 0.50
CA LEU A 282 -3.98 -31.09 1.31
C LEU A 282 -4.83 -30.94 2.56
N THR A 283 -4.18 -31.04 3.73
CA THR A 283 -4.77 -30.67 5.02
C THR A 283 -4.16 -29.39 5.56
N VAL A 284 -4.98 -28.46 6.05
CA VAL A 284 -4.52 -27.17 6.60
C VAL A 284 -5.05 -26.94 8.02
N SER A 285 -4.13 -26.79 8.98
CA SER A 285 -4.41 -26.51 10.39
C SER A 285 -3.90 -25.12 10.77
N MET A 286 -4.76 -24.10 10.67
CA MET A 286 -4.45 -22.71 11.03
C MET A 286 -5.59 -22.05 11.83
N PRO A 287 -5.78 -22.41 13.12
CA PRO A 287 -6.87 -21.88 13.92
C PRO A 287 -6.71 -20.40 14.26
N ALA A 288 -7.84 -19.68 14.34
CA ALA A 288 -7.86 -18.29 14.76
C ALA A 288 -7.81 -18.16 16.30
N CYS A 289 -6.62 -18.24 16.89
CA CYS A 289 -6.45 -18.12 18.35
C CYS A 289 -6.52 -16.64 18.81
N LYS A 290 -7.53 -16.32 19.63
CA LYS A 290 -7.71 -15.05 20.33
C LYS A 290 -7.10 -15.14 21.73
N GLY A 291 -5.86 -14.68 21.87
CA GLY A 291 -5.16 -14.59 23.16
C GLY A 291 -4.25 -15.78 23.47
N ASP A 292 -3.56 -15.71 24.60
CA ASP A 292 -2.47 -16.63 24.98
C ASP A 292 -2.96 -18.03 25.37
N ALA A 293 -4.07 -18.12 26.12
CA ALA A 293 -4.63 -19.40 26.55
C ALA A 293 -5.01 -20.32 25.37
N GLN A 294 -5.66 -19.76 24.33
CA GLN A 294 -6.01 -20.51 23.13
C GLN A 294 -4.78 -20.94 22.33
N LYS A 295 -3.70 -20.13 22.34
CA LYS A 295 -2.44 -20.50 21.70
C LYS A 295 -1.77 -21.67 22.43
N LYS A 296 -1.72 -21.65 23.77
CA LYS A 296 -1.19 -22.75 24.58
C LYS A 296 -1.95 -24.06 24.37
N ALA A 297 -3.28 -24.02 24.42
CA ALA A 297 -4.10 -25.20 24.18
C ALA A 297 -3.84 -25.80 22.79
N TYR A 298 -3.77 -24.96 21.76
CA TYR A 298 -3.48 -25.42 20.41
C TYR A 298 -2.04 -25.92 20.23
N ALA A 299 -1.06 -25.29 20.89
CA ALA A 299 0.33 -25.76 20.88
C ALA A 299 0.45 -27.18 21.40
N LEU A 300 -0.22 -27.49 22.52
CA LEU A 300 -0.27 -28.82 23.10
C LEU A 300 -0.93 -29.83 22.15
N ALA A 301 -2.07 -29.46 21.56
CA ALA A 301 -2.76 -30.30 20.58
C ALA A 301 -1.90 -30.58 19.33
N LEU A 302 -1.12 -29.59 18.87
CA LEU A 302 -0.19 -29.75 17.76
C LEU A 302 0.97 -30.68 18.13
N GLN A 303 1.53 -30.57 19.33
CA GLN A 303 2.59 -31.47 19.80
C GLN A 303 2.10 -32.93 19.86
N ASN A 304 0.91 -33.16 20.40
CA ASN A 304 0.31 -34.51 20.42
C ASN A 304 0.13 -35.08 19.01
N ARG A 305 -0.31 -34.24 18.06
CA ARG A 305 -0.44 -34.65 16.66
C ARG A 305 0.90 -34.98 16.03
N ILE A 306 1.92 -34.16 16.27
CA ILE A 306 3.29 -34.42 15.78
C ILE A 306 3.80 -35.75 16.34
N ALA A 307 3.58 -36.03 17.63
CA ALA A 307 3.99 -37.29 18.25
C ALA A 307 3.28 -38.51 17.66
N ASP A 308 1.96 -38.43 17.42
CA ASP A 308 1.20 -39.49 16.75
C ASP A 308 1.70 -39.74 15.31
N LEU A 309 1.94 -38.66 14.56
CA LEU A 309 2.45 -38.72 13.20
C LEU A 309 3.88 -39.27 13.12
N ALA A 310 4.72 -38.97 14.12
CA ALA A 310 6.10 -39.44 14.18
C ALA A 310 6.21 -40.96 14.39
N GLY A 311 5.16 -41.62 14.89
CA GLY A 311 5.08 -43.08 14.99
C GLY A 311 4.72 -43.79 13.67
N LYS A 312 4.38 -43.05 12.61
CA LYS A 312 3.95 -43.60 11.32
C LYS A 312 5.12 -43.64 10.34
N VAL A 313 5.15 -44.68 9.50
CA VAL A 313 6.19 -44.88 8.48
C VAL A 313 6.03 -43.85 7.36
N GLY A 314 7.15 -43.30 6.88
CA GLY A 314 7.17 -42.38 5.73
C GLY A 314 6.58 -41.00 6.02
N VAL A 315 6.55 -40.55 7.28
CA VAL A 315 6.14 -39.19 7.65
C VAL A 315 7.35 -38.30 7.84
N ALA A 316 7.49 -37.29 6.98
CA ALA A 316 8.50 -36.25 7.08
C ALA A 316 7.89 -34.99 7.70
N THR A 317 8.47 -34.49 8.79
CA THR A 317 8.06 -33.22 9.41
C THR A 317 9.12 -32.16 9.20
N LEU A 318 8.77 -31.11 8.45
CA LEU A 318 9.63 -29.97 8.16
C LEU A 318 9.22 -28.78 9.03
N TYR A 319 10.14 -28.34 9.88
CA TYR A 319 9.99 -27.12 10.69
C TYR A 319 10.73 -25.97 10.03
N THR A 320 10.08 -24.82 9.88
CA THR A 320 10.70 -23.63 9.27
C THR A 320 10.54 -22.42 10.15
N ASN A 321 11.59 -21.60 10.21
CA ASN A 321 11.55 -20.34 10.93
C ASN A 321 12.53 -19.32 10.35
N GLY A 322 12.27 -18.05 10.66
CA GLY A 322 13.13 -16.92 10.33
C GLY A 322 13.25 -16.01 11.54
N SER A 323 14.47 -15.51 11.74
CA SER A 323 14.78 -14.61 12.84
C SER A 323 15.26 -13.28 12.28
N CYS A 324 14.84 -12.20 12.93
CA CYS A 324 15.32 -10.88 12.63
C CYS A 324 15.49 -10.09 13.91
N PHE A 325 16.69 -9.59 14.15
CA PHE A 325 17.02 -8.74 15.29
C PHE A 325 18.01 -7.66 14.88
N SER A 326 18.20 -6.68 15.74
CA SER A 326 19.19 -5.62 15.55
C SER A 326 20.24 -5.70 16.64
N TRP A 327 21.51 -5.69 16.23
CA TRP A 327 22.67 -5.62 17.10
C TRP A 327 23.63 -4.58 16.53
N ASP A 328 24.16 -3.72 17.39
CA ASP A 328 25.01 -2.58 16.99
C ASP A 328 24.45 -1.74 15.82
N ARG A 329 23.16 -1.38 15.90
CA ARG A 329 22.39 -0.66 14.86
C ARG A 329 22.32 -1.36 13.49
N THR A 330 22.91 -2.55 13.36
CA THR A 330 22.86 -3.39 12.18
C THR A 330 21.75 -4.43 12.33
N ARG A 331 20.99 -4.65 11.27
CA ARG A 331 19.93 -5.65 11.24
C ARG A 331 20.53 -6.99 10.80
N HIS A 332 20.26 -8.02 11.56
CA HIS A 332 20.65 -9.40 11.28
C HIS A 332 19.40 -10.20 10.97
N THR A 333 19.41 -10.86 9.81
CA THR A 333 18.28 -11.65 9.32
C THR A 333 18.79 -13.02 8.96
N GLY A 334 18.32 -14.05 9.66
CA GLY A 334 18.72 -15.43 9.45
C GLY A 334 17.52 -16.35 9.26
N TRP A 335 17.70 -17.40 8.49
CA TRP A 335 16.69 -18.43 8.23
C TRP A 335 17.20 -19.78 8.76
N GLY A 336 16.27 -20.66 9.13
CA GLY A 336 16.60 -21.98 9.63
C GLY A 336 15.45 -22.96 9.43
N TRP A 337 15.79 -24.19 9.08
CA TRP A 337 14.86 -25.30 9.02
C TRP A 337 15.44 -26.55 9.67
N CYS A 338 14.55 -27.44 10.11
CA CYS A 338 14.88 -28.74 10.69
C CYS A 338 13.92 -29.77 10.10
N LEU A 339 14.46 -30.89 9.63
CA LEU A 339 13.71 -31.97 8.98
C LEU A 339 13.81 -33.24 9.82
N ARG A 340 12.65 -33.82 10.13
CA ARG A 340 12.54 -35.08 10.86
C ARG A 340 11.84 -36.14 10.04
N LEU A 341 12.27 -37.39 10.17
CA LEU A 341 11.60 -38.56 9.65
C LEU A 341 11.20 -39.45 10.83
N GLY A 342 9.90 -39.55 11.10
CA GLY A 342 9.42 -40.09 12.37
C GLY A 342 9.92 -39.25 13.56
N ASN A 343 10.55 -39.90 14.54
CA ASN A 343 11.11 -39.24 15.72
C ASN A 343 12.55 -38.71 15.54
N GLU A 344 13.24 -39.13 14.48
CA GLU A 344 14.65 -38.79 14.28
C GLU A 344 14.82 -37.52 13.45
N GLU A 345 15.79 -36.69 13.85
CA GLU A 345 16.23 -35.53 13.08
C GLU A 345 17.23 -35.97 12.02
N ILE A 346 16.83 -35.86 10.76
CA ILE A 346 17.61 -36.35 9.63
C ILE A 346 18.55 -35.28 9.09
N ASP A 347 18.10 -34.02 9.12
CA ASP A 347 18.89 -32.90 8.61
C ASP A 347 18.40 -31.56 9.17
N CYS A 348 19.28 -30.57 9.18
CA CYS A 348 18.94 -29.20 9.51
C CYS A 348 19.92 -28.24 8.84
N ALA A 349 19.45 -27.05 8.46
CA ALA A 349 20.33 -26.03 7.89
C ALA A 349 19.82 -24.62 8.16
N GLY A 350 20.75 -23.66 8.11
CA GLY A 350 20.47 -22.25 8.25
C GLY A 350 21.44 -21.37 7.48
N GLY A 351 21.08 -20.09 7.36
CA GLY A 351 21.91 -19.11 6.69
C GLY A 351 21.50 -17.67 6.98
N ALA A 352 22.32 -16.72 6.53
CA ALA A 352 22.09 -15.28 6.69
C ALA A 352 21.62 -14.65 5.37
N LEU A 353 20.57 -13.81 5.46
CA LEU A 353 20.15 -12.92 4.37
C LEU A 353 20.69 -11.49 4.53
N GLY A 354 21.17 -11.12 5.71
CA GLY A 354 21.72 -9.80 5.99
C GLY A 354 20.66 -8.71 6.29
N PRO A 355 21.06 -7.42 6.27
CA PRO A 355 20.26 -6.32 6.85
C PRO A 355 19.08 -5.85 6.01
N ASN A 356 19.07 -6.21 4.73
CA ASN A 356 18.12 -5.70 3.75
C ASN A 356 17.01 -6.71 3.43
N HIS A 357 16.74 -7.60 4.38
CA HIS A 357 15.69 -8.60 4.32
C HIS A 357 14.81 -8.50 5.57
N THR A 358 13.61 -9.07 5.49
CA THR A 358 12.65 -9.13 6.58
C THR A 358 12.62 -10.53 7.20
N SER A 359 12.04 -10.68 8.40
CA SER A 359 11.83 -12.00 8.99
C SER A 359 10.95 -12.89 8.10
N TYR A 360 10.00 -12.29 7.38
CA TYR A 360 9.17 -12.97 6.40
C TYR A 360 9.99 -13.54 5.23
N ASP A 361 10.97 -12.78 4.72
CA ASP A 361 11.88 -13.25 3.67
C ASP A 361 12.70 -14.45 4.16
N ALA A 362 13.19 -14.40 5.40
CA ALA A 362 13.93 -15.50 6.02
C ALA A 362 13.09 -16.77 6.12
N GLU A 363 11.85 -16.69 6.60
CA GLU A 363 10.99 -17.87 6.68
C GLU A 363 10.63 -18.44 5.31
N CYS A 364 10.39 -17.58 4.31
CA CYS A 364 10.16 -18.04 2.94
C CYS A 364 11.40 -18.74 2.38
N CYS A 365 12.61 -18.26 2.73
CA CYS A 365 13.87 -18.91 2.38
C CYS A 365 14.00 -20.27 3.08
N ALA A 366 13.76 -20.33 4.39
CA ALA A 366 13.78 -21.57 5.17
C ALA A 366 12.84 -22.62 4.58
N LEU A 367 11.63 -22.21 4.17
CA LEU A 367 10.69 -23.11 3.52
C LEU A 367 11.21 -23.63 2.18
N ALA A 368 11.72 -22.74 1.32
CA ALA A 368 12.22 -23.15 -0.01
C ALA A 368 13.39 -24.13 0.10
N GLU A 369 14.39 -23.80 0.93
CA GLU A 369 15.55 -24.68 1.15
C GLU A 369 15.14 -26.01 1.80
N GLY A 370 14.21 -25.96 2.76
CA GLY A 370 13.68 -27.14 3.44
C GLY A 370 12.91 -28.07 2.50
N VAL A 371 12.04 -27.53 1.64
CA VAL A 371 11.29 -28.32 0.64
C VAL A 371 12.25 -28.93 -0.39
N ALA A 372 13.24 -28.16 -0.87
CA ALA A 372 14.26 -28.69 -1.77
C ALA A 372 15.04 -29.87 -1.14
N ARG A 373 15.29 -29.83 0.18
CA ARG A 373 15.89 -30.96 0.90
C ARG A 373 14.95 -32.16 1.03
N VAL A 374 13.66 -31.92 1.28
CA VAL A 374 12.64 -32.98 1.32
C VAL A 374 12.53 -33.67 -0.03
N ALA A 375 12.57 -32.93 -1.14
CA ALA A 375 12.54 -33.52 -2.48
C ALA A 375 13.71 -34.49 -2.71
N LYS A 376 14.92 -34.15 -2.26
CA LYS A 376 16.06 -35.08 -2.29
C LYS A 376 15.85 -36.31 -1.43
N LEU A 377 15.22 -36.17 -0.26
CA LEU A 377 14.89 -37.30 0.62
C LEU A 377 13.86 -38.23 -0.02
N ALA A 378 12.84 -37.68 -0.66
CA ALA A 378 11.76 -38.45 -1.31
C ALA A 378 12.28 -39.35 -2.46
N CYS A 379 13.39 -38.97 -3.10
CA CYS A 379 14.08 -39.82 -4.08
C CYS A 379 14.76 -41.05 -3.47
N GLN A 380 15.09 -41.02 -2.18
CA GLN A 380 15.86 -42.06 -1.48
C GLN A 380 14.99 -42.91 -0.55
N THR A 381 13.91 -42.33 -0.03
CA THR A 381 13.04 -42.94 0.97
C THR A 381 11.59 -42.63 0.62
N PRO A 382 10.69 -43.63 0.60
CA PRO A 382 9.28 -43.39 0.31
C PRO A 382 8.65 -42.53 1.41
N LEU A 383 8.01 -41.43 1.00
CA LEU A 383 7.28 -40.52 1.87
C LEU A 383 5.79 -40.56 1.52
N TYR A 384 4.94 -40.68 2.54
CA TYR A 384 3.48 -40.68 2.43
C TYR A 384 2.85 -39.41 2.97
N LEU A 385 3.52 -38.71 3.89
CA LEU A 385 3.04 -37.44 4.43
C LEU A 385 4.20 -36.46 4.63
N LEU A 386 4.08 -35.28 4.02
CA LEU A 386 4.91 -34.12 4.33
C LEU A 386 4.13 -33.18 5.27
N HIS A 387 4.57 -33.07 6.52
CA HIS A 387 4.03 -32.16 7.51
C HIS A 387 4.91 -30.91 7.62
N ILE A 388 4.43 -29.77 7.10
CA ILE A 388 5.13 -28.49 7.22
C ILE A 388 4.58 -27.72 8.42
N VAL A 389 5.45 -27.41 9.36
CA VAL A 389 5.13 -26.67 10.59
C VAL A 389 5.85 -25.33 10.60
N SER A 390 5.10 -24.23 10.73
CA SER A 390 5.69 -22.89 10.78
C SER A 390 4.91 -21.94 11.69
N ASN A 391 5.61 -21.00 12.29
CA ASN A 391 5.01 -19.98 13.14
C ASN A 391 4.41 -18.79 12.37
N ASN A 392 4.59 -18.72 11.06
CA ASN A 392 4.08 -17.62 10.24
C ASN A 392 2.89 -18.04 9.36
N ALA A 393 1.71 -17.71 9.86
CA ALA A 393 0.46 -17.91 9.15
C ALA A 393 0.38 -17.14 7.81
N GLY A 394 1.05 -15.99 7.69
CA GLY A 394 1.05 -15.21 6.45
C GLY A 394 1.84 -15.88 5.32
N MET A 395 2.93 -16.56 5.67
CA MET A 395 3.74 -17.34 4.73
C MET A 395 2.99 -18.61 4.30
N LEU A 396 2.38 -19.34 5.23
CA LEU A 396 1.50 -20.49 4.91
C LEU A 396 0.29 -20.08 4.05
N GLN A 397 -0.36 -18.96 4.36
CA GLN A 397 -1.44 -18.42 3.52
C GLN A 397 -0.94 -18.00 2.14
N GLY A 398 0.29 -17.51 2.03
CA GLY A 398 0.91 -17.16 0.76
C GLY A 398 1.19 -18.40 -0.09
N LEU A 399 1.64 -19.50 0.51
CA LEU A 399 1.82 -20.80 -0.16
C LEU A 399 0.50 -21.33 -0.76
N LEU A 400 -0.62 -21.06 -0.10
CA LEU A 400 -1.97 -21.44 -0.52
C LEU A 400 -2.65 -20.44 -1.48
N SER A 401 -1.97 -19.36 -1.87
CA SER A 401 -2.58 -18.31 -2.68
C SER A 401 -2.76 -18.76 -4.13
N SER A 402 -4.01 -18.85 -4.61
CA SER A 402 -4.34 -19.08 -6.03
C SER A 402 -4.07 -17.86 -6.92
N LYS A 403 -3.74 -16.72 -6.30
CA LYS A 403 -3.30 -15.52 -7.00
C LYS A 403 -1.79 -15.45 -6.87
N PRO A 404 -1.01 -15.88 -7.88
CA PRO A 404 0.41 -15.60 -7.89
C PRO A 404 0.54 -14.08 -7.72
N LYS A 405 1.30 -13.63 -6.71
CA LYS A 405 1.55 -12.20 -6.49
C LYS A 405 2.56 -11.70 -7.52
N GLY A 406 2.25 -11.89 -8.80
CA GLY A 406 2.89 -11.28 -9.94
C GLY A 406 4.33 -11.69 -10.24
N ALA A 407 5.08 -12.36 -9.36
CA ALA A 407 6.43 -12.87 -9.63
C ALA A 407 7.02 -13.70 -8.44
N PRO A 408 7.97 -14.63 -8.67
CA PRO A 408 8.49 -15.59 -7.72
C PRO A 408 9.40 -14.99 -6.68
N SER A 409 8.98 -15.16 -5.45
CA SER A 409 9.77 -15.07 -4.22
C SER A 409 10.25 -16.47 -3.82
N SER A 410 11.08 -16.59 -2.78
CA SER A 410 11.39 -17.91 -2.20
C SER A 410 10.12 -18.70 -1.84
N LEU A 411 9.00 -18.02 -1.55
CA LEU A 411 7.72 -18.68 -1.32
C LEU A 411 7.11 -19.29 -2.58
N ASP A 412 7.23 -18.62 -3.73
CA ASP A 412 6.73 -19.16 -4.99
C ASP A 412 7.62 -20.29 -5.50
N ARG A 413 8.93 -20.24 -5.25
CA ARG A 413 9.84 -21.38 -5.47
C ARG A 413 9.42 -22.56 -4.61
N ALA A 414 9.21 -22.36 -3.30
CA ALA A 414 8.70 -23.40 -2.42
C ALA A 414 7.35 -23.95 -2.91
N ALA A 415 6.44 -23.10 -3.37
CA ALA A 415 5.16 -23.53 -3.93
C ALA A 415 5.35 -24.41 -5.17
N ARG A 416 6.26 -24.04 -6.08
CA ARG A 416 6.62 -24.83 -7.26
C ARG A 416 7.23 -26.17 -6.86
N ASP A 417 8.23 -26.15 -5.99
CA ASP A 417 8.92 -27.36 -5.53
C ASP A 417 7.95 -28.33 -4.83
N VAL A 418 6.99 -27.83 -4.04
CA VAL A 418 5.92 -28.65 -3.46
C VAL A 418 5.02 -29.26 -4.53
N CYS A 419 4.64 -28.48 -5.56
CA CYS A 419 3.82 -28.99 -6.66
C CYS A 419 4.56 -30.07 -7.47
N ASP A 420 5.84 -29.84 -7.76
CA ASP A 420 6.68 -30.80 -8.47
C ASP A 420 6.86 -32.09 -7.65
N LEU A 421 7.13 -31.96 -6.35
CA LEU A 421 7.25 -33.08 -5.42
C LEU A 421 5.97 -33.94 -5.36
N THR A 422 4.81 -33.30 -5.19
CA THR A 422 3.53 -33.99 -5.08
C THR A 422 3.04 -34.59 -6.41
N SER A 423 3.51 -34.05 -7.53
CA SER A 423 3.28 -34.60 -8.88
C SER A 423 4.16 -35.83 -9.14
N GLN A 424 5.42 -35.81 -8.68
CA GLN A 424 6.35 -36.94 -8.80
C GLN A 424 6.00 -38.09 -7.85
N HIS A 425 5.44 -37.78 -6.68
CA HIS A 425 5.04 -38.76 -5.67
C HIS A 425 3.53 -38.70 -5.45
N ALA A 426 2.77 -39.47 -6.22
CA ALA A 426 1.30 -39.45 -6.21
C ALA A 426 0.66 -39.85 -4.85
N GLN A 427 1.40 -40.55 -3.99
CA GLN A 427 0.94 -41.00 -2.67
C GLN A 427 1.33 -40.03 -1.53
N LEU A 428 2.02 -38.92 -1.83
CA LEU A 428 2.49 -37.98 -0.82
C LEU A 428 1.42 -36.96 -0.46
N ASP A 429 0.85 -37.03 0.73
CA ASP A 429 -0.06 -36.00 1.22
C ASP A 429 0.69 -34.83 1.85
N LEU A 430 0.05 -33.67 1.90
CA LEU A 430 0.60 -32.45 2.46
C LEU A 430 -0.25 -31.96 3.64
N LEU A 431 0.38 -31.84 4.80
CA LEU A 431 -0.21 -31.24 5.99
C LEU A 431 0.51 -29.92 6.31
N LEU A 432 -0.22 -28.80 6.28
CA LEU A 432 0.28 -27.50 6.71
C LEU A 432 -0.24 -27.19 8.11
N SER A 433 0.65 -26.90 9.06
CA SER A 433 0.26 -26.52 10.42
C SER A 433 0.92 -25.22 10.83
N TRP A 434 0.10 -24.23 11.17
CA TRP A 434 0.59 -23.08 11.91
C TRP A 434 0.92 -23.51 13.34
N CYS A 435 1.96 -22.94 13.94
CA CYS A 435 2.27 -23.07 15.37
C CYS A 435 2.44 -21.70 16.04
N PRO A 436 2.03 -21.52 17.29
CA PRO A 436 2.30 -20.28 18.01
C PRO A 436 3.79 -20.18 18.37
N ALA A 437 4.42 -19.04 18.04
CA ALA A 437 5.80 -18.77 18.44
C ALA A 437 5.96 -18.75 19.97
N HIS A 438 7.09 -19.25 20.48
CA HIS A 438 7.45 -19.28 21.92
C HIS A 438 6.52 -20.14 22.80
N HIS A 439 5.94 -21.20 22.24
CA HIS A 439 5.07 -22.13 22.97
C HIS A 439 5.61 -23.58 22.95
N GLN A 440 6.94 -23.74 23.00
CA GLN A 440 7.61 -25.03 23.29
C GLN A 440 7.32 -26.17 22.31
N VAL A 441 7.15 -25.86 21.01
CA VAL A 441 7.13 -26.89 19.96
C VAL A 441 8.59 -27.20 19.60
N PRO A 442 9.16 -28.37 19.95
CA PRO A 442 10.61 -28.58 19.93
C PRO A 442 11.26 -28.34 18.56
N GLY A 443 10.70 -28.90 17.48
CA GLY A 443 11.24 -28.71 16.13
C GLY A 443 11.17 -27.25 15.64
N ASN A 444 10.16 -26.49 16.05
CA ASN A 444 10.07 -25.06 15.72
C ASN A 444 11.05 -24.23 16.54
N GLU A 445 11.30 -24.59 17.80
CA GLU A 445 12.34 -23.96 18.61
C GLU A 445 13.75 -24.26 18.09
N GLN A 446 13.99 -25.48 17.60
CA GLN A 446 15.22 -25.84 16.91
C GLN A 446 15.43 -25.00 15.64
N ALA A 447 14.43 -24.92 14.76
CA ALA A 447 14.49 -24.05 13.57
C ALA A 447 14.73 -22.57 13.94
N ASN A 448 14.15 -22.09 15.06
CA ASN A 448 14.42 -20.75 15.59
C ASN A 448 15.87 -20.56 16.06
N ALA A 449 16.40 -21.55 16.77
CA ALA A 449 17.77 -21.53 17.29
C ALA A 449 18.77 -21.48 16.13
N ILE A 450 18.57 -22.32 15.11
CA ILE A 450 19.36 -22.32 13.87
C ILE A 450 19.28 -20.95 13.20
N ALA A 451 18.07 -20.41 12.98
CA ALA A 451 17.89 -19.11 12.33
C ALA A 451 18.61 -17.98 13.09
N LYS A 452 18.62 -18.01 14.43
CA LYS A 452 19.32 -17.03 15.26
C LYS A 452 20.84 -17.20 15.20
N ALA A 453 21.33 -18.44 15.32
CA ALA A 453 22.75 -18.75 15.27
C ALA A 453 23.38 -18.31 13.93
N HIS A 454 22.66 -18.52 12.83
CA HIS A 454 23.14 -18.17 11.50
C HIS A 454 22.91 -16.70 11.12
N ALA A 455 22.06 -15.93 11.81
CA ALA A 455 21.75 -14.54 11.42
C ALA A 455 22.98 -13.60 11.39
N THR A 456 24.05 -13.94 12.11
CA THR A 456 25.31 -13.19 12.20
C THR A 456 26.42 -13.75 11.32
N THR A 457 26.19 -14.86 10.59
CA THR A 457 27.19 -15.38 9.64
C THR A 457 27.25 -14.48 8.39
N THR A 458 28.25 -14.70 7.54
CA THR A 458 28.37 -14.01 6.26
C THR A 458 27.08 -14.15 5.45
N PRO A 459 26.40 -13.03 5.11
CA PRO A 459 25.19 -13.08 4.30
C PRO A 459 25.46 -13.66 2.92
N SER A 460 24.64 -14.60 2.48
CA SER A 460 24.69 -15.20 1.14
C SER A 460 23.35 -15.13 0.41
N PRO A 461 22.66 -13.96 0.36
CA PRO A 461 21.40 -13.86 -0.35
C PRO A 461 21.60 -13.81 -1.87
N ASN A 462 20.63 -14.33 -2.63
CA ASN A 462 20.62 -14.23 -4.10
C ASN A 462 20.50 -12.78 -4.62
N PHE A 463 20.09 -11.85 -3.76
CA PHE A 463 19.89 -10.43 -4.07
C PHE A 463 20.15 -9.57 -2.84
N SER A 464 20.49 -8.30 -3.02
CA SER A 464 20.94 -7.46 -1.91
C SER A 464 19.80 -6.87 -1.08
N VAL A 465 18.60 -6.69 -1.65
CA VAL A 465 17.44 -6.09 -0.97
C VAL A 465 16.15 -6.77 -1.42
N SER A 466 15.32 -7.25 -0.48
CA SER A 466 14.02 -7.82 -0.84
C SER A 466 12.97 -6.75 -1.18
N THR A 467 11.98 -7.14 -1.99
CA THR A 467 10.80 -6.31 -2.28
C THR A 467 10.03 -5.96 -1.00
N ASP A 468 9.91 -6.91 -0.08
CA ASP A 468 9.20 -6.71 1.18
C ASP A 468 9.96 -5.76 2.11
N ARG A 469 11.31 -5.78 2.06
CA ARG A 469 12.14 -4.77 2.73
C ARG A 469 11.89 -3.39 2.16
N ILE A 470 11.87 -3.21 0.84
CA ILE A 470 11.60 -1.90 0.20
C ILE A 470 10.23 -1.37 0.62
N ARG A 471 9.20 -2.23 0.61
CA ARG A 471 7.82 -1.86 1.02
C ARG A 471 7.74 -1.50 2.50
N TRP A 472 8.48 -2.22 3.35
CA TRP A 472 8.57 -1.92 4.77
C TRP A 472 9.27 -0.58 4.99
N GLU A 473 10.40 -0.35 4.32
CA GLU A 473 11.20 0.88 4.43
C GLU A 473 10.41 2.11 3.97
N ALA A 474 9.68 1.97 2.86
CA ALA A 474 8.78 3.01 2.36
C ALA A 474 7.63 3.32 3.32
N LYS A 475 7.16 2.33 4.08
CA LYS A 475 6.16 2.52 5.13
C LYS A 475 6.77 3.21 6.35
N GLU A 476 7.93 2.79 6.82
CA GLU A 476 8.60 3.39 7.97
C GLU A 476 9.03 4.84 7.68
N ARG A 477 9.53 5.12 6.46
CA ARG A 477 9.82 6.49 6.03
C ARG A 477 8.57 7.37 6.00
N LEU A 478 7.43 6.84 5.55
CA LEU A 478 6.16 7.56 5.62
C LEU A 478 5.78 7.89 7.06
N LEU A 479 5.92 6.92 7.98
CA LEU A 479 5.60 7.12 9.40
C LEU A 479 6.54 8.14 10.04
N ALA A 480 7.85 8.09 9.74
CA ALA A 480 8.83 9.05 10.22
C ALA A 480 8.57 10.47 9.69
N ASP A 481 8.35 10.63 8.38
CA ASP A 481 7.98 11.91 7.76
C ASP A 481 6.70 12.49 8.39
N TRP A 482 5.73 11.61 8.70
CA TRP A 482 4.47 12.01 9.30
C TRP A 482 4.61 12.36 10.78
N ASP A 483 5.42 11.63 11.54
CA ASP A 483 5.71 11.96 12.93
C ASP A 483 6.44 13.29 13.03
N ALA A 484 7.45 13.54 12.18
CA ALA A 484 8.11 14.84 12.08
C ALA A 484 7.10 15.97 11.77
N HIS A 485 6.20 15.75 10.81
CA HIS A 485 5.12 16.70 10.50
C HIS A 485 4.20 16.98 11.70
N TRP A 486 3.86 15.93 12.46
CA TRP A 486 3.05 16.03 13.67
C TRP A 486 3.79 16.78 14.79
N ASN A 487 5.09 16.52 14.98
CA ASN A 487 5.92 17.21 15.96
C ASN A 487 6.05 18.71 15.65
N THR A 488 6.25 19.09 14.38
CA THR A 488 6.22 20.50 13.97
C THR A 488 4.87 21.17 14.29
N PHE A 489 3.75 20.45 14.16
CA PHE A 489 2.45 20.99 14.56
C PHE A 489 2.37 21.23 16.08
N LYS A 490 2.82 20.26 16.89
CA LYS A 490 2.84 20.36 18.35
C LYS A 490 3.69 21.53 18.84
N GLU A 491 4.89 21.71 18.29
CA GLU A 491 5.79 22.83 18.62
C GLU A 491 5.14 24.18 18.33
N ARG A 492 4.41 24.31 17.21
CA ARG A 492 3.71 25.54 16.84
C ARG A 492 2.43 25.79 17.63
N HIS A 493 1.84 24.74 18.22
CA HIS A 493 0.54 24.82 18.92
C HIS A 493 0.55 24.01 20.23
N PRO A 494 1.43 24.32 21.19
CA PRO A 494 1.64 23.51 22.39
C PRO A 494 0.38 23.40 23.26
N SER A 495 -0.38 24.49 23.38
CA SER A 495 -1.59 24.55 24.19
C SER A 495 -2.87 24.12 23.46
N SER A 496 -2.76 23.59 22.23
CA SER A 496 -3.94 23.16 21.48
C SER A 496 -4.49 21.84 22.04
N MET A 497 -5.82 21.67 21.99
CA MET A 497 -6.46 20.41 22.37
C MET A 497 -5.92 19.20 21.60
N GLY A 498 -5.53 19.39 20.33
CA GLY A 498 -4.90 18.33 19.54
C GLY A 498 -3.58 17.86 20.14
N THR A 499 -2.71 18.79 20.53
CA THR A 499 -1.43 18.49 21.20
C THR A 499 -1.63 17.84 22.56
N LEU A 500 -2.60 18.32 23.35
CA LEU A 500 -2.91 17.78 24.68
C LEU A 500 -3.56 16.40 24.64
N ALA A 501 -4.34 16.09 23.59
CA ALA A 501 -5.08 14.84 23.48
C ALA A 501 -4.32 13.72 22.72
N LEU A 502 -3.42 14.08 21.80
CA LEU A 502 -2.75 13.13 20.89
C LEU A 502 -1.23 13.07 21.14
N LEU A 503 -0.82 12.43 22.23
CA LEU A 503 0.61 12.25 22.52
C LEU A 503 1.28 11.19 21.65
N ASN A 504 0.54 10.14 21.28
CA ASN A 504 1.09 9.04 20.50
C ASN A 504 1.46 9.49 19.08
N PRO A 505 2.52 8.92 18.48
CA PRO A 505 2.86 9.17 17.09
C PRO A 505 1.70 8.76 16.16
N PRO A 506 1.56 9.41 14.99
CA PRO A 506 0.53 9.08 14.04
C PRO A 506 0.69 7.65 13.51
N ARG A 507 -0.43 7.02 13.15
CA ARG A 507 -0.47 5.63 12.67
C ARG A 507 -1.39 5.46 11.48
N LEU A 508 -1.09 4.46 10.65
CA LEU A 508 -1.85 4.14 9.44
C LEU A 508 -3.19 3.42 9.71
N ARG A 509 -3.40 2.94 10.94
CA ARG A 509 -4.65 2.29 11.36
C ARG A 509 -5.45 3.25 12.23
N LEU A 510 -6.75 3.29 11.97
CA LEU A 510 -7.69 4.07 12.78
C LEU A 510 -7.64 3.58 14.24
N HIS A 511 -7.81 4.48 15.20
CA HIS A 511 -7.84 4.10 16.61
C HIS A 511 -8.94 3.04 16.85
N PRO A 512 -8.67 1.93 17.58
CA PRO A 512 -9.62 0.81 17.68
C PRO A 512 -11.03 1.21 18.12
N PHE A 513 -11.14 2.22 19.01
CA PHE A 513 -12.41 2.84 19.38
C PHE A 513 -13.23 3.31 18.16
N HIS A 514 -12.61 4.02 17.21
CA HIS A 514 -13.28 4.50 15.99
C HIS A 514 -13.36 3.43 14.89
N ALA A 515 -12.59 2.34 15.01
CA ALA A 515 -12.56 1.23 14.04
C ALA A 515 -13.64 0.17 14.29
N ALA A 516 -14.16 0.06 15.52
CA ALA A 516 -15.23 -0.88 15.84
C ALA A 516 -16.55 -0.49 15.13
N PRO A 517 -17.10 -1.32 14.23
CA PRO A 517 -18.40 -1.08 13.62
C PRO A 517 -19.51 -1.20 14.69
N GLY A 518 -20.45 -0.26 14.71
CA GLY A 518 -21.64 -0.33 15.59
C GLY A 518 -21.78 0.75 16.67
N LYS A 519 -21.41 2.02 16.41
CA LYS A 519 -21.63 3.12 17.36
C LYS A 519 -22.11 4.40 16.68
N HIS A 520 -22.92 5.18 17.42
CA HIS A 520 -23.57 6.41 16.98
C HIS A 520 -22.58 7.42 16.37
N ARG A 521 -22.75 7.72 15.08
CA ARG A 521 -21.96 8.71 14.32
C ARG A 521 -21.75 10.01 15.10
N ARG A 522 -22.82 10.55 15.69
CA ARG A 522 -22.82 11.74 16.54
C ARG A 522 -21.75 11.70 17.65
N LEU A 523 -21.71 10.63 18.43
CA LEU A 523 -20.79 10.49 19.56
C LEU A 523 -19.32 10.50 19.11
N HIS A 524 -18.99 9.78 18.03
CA HIS A 524 -17.63 9.79 17.49
C HIS A 524 -17.24 11.18 16.97
N THR A 525 -18.18 11.89 16.34
CA THR A 525 -17.93 13.26 15.90
C THR A 525 -17.71 14.21 17.07
N GLN A 526 -18.49 14.11 18.15
CA GLN A 526 -18.29 14.92 19.36
C GLN A 526 -16.89 14.68 19.96
N ILE A 527 -16.46 13.42 20.06
CA ILE A 527 -15.10 13.07 20.52
C ILE A 527 -14.03 13.69 19.61
N LEU A 528 -14.17 13.57 18.29
CA LEU A 528 -13.19 14.12 17.34
C LEU A 528 -13.16 15.66 17.37
N ARG A 529 -14.31 16.30 17.60
CA ARG A 529 -14.39 17.75 17.83
C ARG A 529 -13.73 18.17 19.12
N ALA A 530 -13.96 17.42 20.20
CA ALA A 530 -13.29 17.61 21.49
C ALA A 530 -11.77 17.54 21.34
N ILE A 531 -11.25 16.49 20.68
CA ILE A 531 -9.81 16.34 20.36
C ILE A 531 -9.30 17.51 19.53
N SER A 532 -10.04 17.96 18.52
CA SER A 532 -9.62 19.09 17.69
C SER A 532 -9.69 20.44 18.40
N GLY A 533 -10.40 20.53 19.53
CA GLY A 533 -10.74 21.79 20.21
C GLY A 533 -11.72 22.69 19.44
N HIS A 534 -12.27 22.20 18.33
CA HIS A 534 -13.19 22.92 17.45
C HIS A 534 -14.55 22.22 17.55
N GLY A 535 -15.36 22.68 18.50
CA GLY A 535 -16.63 22.09 18.89
C GLY A 535 -17.73 23.15 19.10
N ARG A 536 -18.98 22.75 19.37
CA ARG A 536 -20.10 23.63 19.71
C ARG A 536 -20.03 24.13 21.16
N HIS A 537 -18.87 24.60 21.57
CA HIS A 537 -18.65 25.29 22.85
C HIS A 537 -18.43 26.78 22.63
N ASN A 538 -18.79 27.61 23.62
CA ASN A 538 -18.82 29.07 23.45
C ASN A 538 -17.45 29.63 23.06
N SER A 539 -16.33 29.07 23.54
CA SER A 539 -15.00 29.54 23.15
C SER A 539 -14.73 29.40 21.64
N TYR A 540 -15.20 28.34 20.99
CA TYR A 540 -15.07 28.19 19.54
C TYR A 540 -16.13 28.99 18.78
N LEU A 541 -17.37 29.00 19.24
CA LEU A 541 -18.46 29.72 18.59
C LEU A 541 -18.22 31.24 18.60
N PHE A 542 -17.66 31.79 19.68
CA PHE A 542 -17.26 33.19 19.79
C PHE A 542 -16.17 33.53 18.77
N ARG A 543 -15.13 32.69 18.65
CA ARG A 543 -14.09 32.83 17.59
C ARG A 543 -14.65 32.80 16.17
N CYS A 544 -15.83 32.20 15.98
CA CYS A 544 -16.52 32.14 14.70
C CYS A 544 -17.59 33.25 14.53
N GLY A 545 -17.74 34.16 15.49
CA GLY A 545 -18.76 35.21 15.49
C GLY A 545 -20.20 34.69 15.57
N LYS A 546 -20.43 33.57 16.28
CA LYS A 546 -21.76 32.95 16.42
C LYS A 546 -22.41 33.15 17.79
N VAL A 547 -21.65 33.62 18.77
CA VAL A 547 -22.12 34.01 20.10
C VAL A 547 -21.31 35.24 20.54
N ASP A 548 -21.87 36.04 21.45
CA ASP A 548 -21.28 37.32 21.87
C ASP A 548 -20.23 37.19 22.98
N SER A 549 -20.15 36.02 23.62
CA SER A 549 -19.18 35.78 24.71
C SER A 549 -18.62 34.35 24.66
N PRO A 550 -17.30 34.17 24.94
CA PRO A 550 -16.70 32.85 25.09
C PRO A 550 -16.99 32.19 26.45
N ALA A 551 -17.62 32.92 27.38
CA ALA A 551 -17.80 32.47 28.76
C ALA A 551 -18.75 31.28 28.89
N CYS A 552 -18.53 30.47 29.92
CA CYS A 552 -19.43 29.41 30.32
C CYS A 552 -20.52 29.98 31.24
N SER A 553 -21.74 29.50 31.07
CA SER A 553 -22.87 29.74 31.99
C SER A 553 -22.59 29.41 33.48
N CYS A 554 -21.53 28.67 33.79
CA CYS A 554 -21.12 28.42 35.18
C CYS A 554 -20.25 29.56 35.77
N GLY A 555 -20.06 30.66 35.05
CA GLY A 555 -19.23 31.79 35.46
C GLY A 555 -17.77 31.71 35.00
N HIS A 556 -17.32 30.60 34.41
CA HIS A 556 -15.95 30.50 33.89
C HIS A 556 -15.76 31.39 32.65
N PRO A 557 -14.66 32.18 32.53
CA PRO A 557 -14.49 33.15 31.46
C PRO A 557 -14.36 32.54 30.05
N LYS A 558 -14.11 31.22 29.96
CA LYS A 558 -13.93 30.52 28.69
C LYS A 558 -14.49 29.10 28.74
N GLN A 559 -15.53 28.81 27.95
CA GLN A 559 -16.05 27.46 27.80
C GLN A 559 -15.33 26.75 26.64
N ASP A 560 -14.25 26.03 26.92
CA ASP A 560 -13.58 25.16 25.96
C ASP A 560 -13.64 23.67 26.37
N THR A 561 -13.11 22.78 25.53
CA THR A 561 -13.13 21.33 25.80
C THR A 561 -12.46 20.99 27.14
N ALA A 562 -11.36 21.65 27.49
CA ALA A 562 -10.63 21.37 28.73
C ALA A 562 -11.49 21.73 29.94
N HIS A 563 -12.09 22.93 29.93
CA HIS A 563 -13.02 23.37 30.97
C HIS A 563 -14.21 22.41 31.12
N ILE A 564 -14.88 22.07 30.02
CA ILE A 564 -16.06 21.18 30.03
C ILE A 564 -15.74 19.84 30.70
N ILE A 565 -14.60 19.24 30.34
CA ILE A 565 -14.21 17.90 30.78
C ILE A 565 -13.67 17.93 32.23
N ARG A 566 -12.81 18.90 32.58
CA ARG A 566 -12.02 18.87 33.82
C ARG A 566 -12.61 19.70 34.97
N GLU A 567 -13.30 20.79 34.67
CA GLU A 567 -13.53 21.87 35.65
C GLU A 567 -14.99 22.26 35.81
N CYS A 568 -15.81 22.19 34.75
CA CYS A 568 -17.15 22.76 34.75
C CYS A 568 -18.05 22.09 35.81
N PRO A 569 -18.54 22.82 36.83
CA PRO A 569 -19.33 22.23 37.92
C PRO A 569 -20.67 21.67 37.43
N ARG A 570 -21.20 22.18 36.31
CA ARG A 570 -22.43 21.69 35.68
C ARG A 570 -22.35 20.22 35.24
N HIS A 571 -21.14 19.71 35.02
CA HIS A 571 -20.91 18.35 34.53
C HIS A 571 -20.29 17.43 35.60
N GLU A 572 -20.30 17.85 36.88
CA GLU A 572 -19.71 17.08 37.98
C GLU A 572 -20.35 15.70 38.14
N HIS A 573 -21.69 15.63 38.03
CA HIS A 573 -22.47 14.39 38.13
C HIS A 573 -22.03 13.31 37.12
N ALA A 574 -21.56 13.70 35.94
CA ALA A 574 -21.09 12.79 34.90
C ALA A 574 -19.57 12.53 34.98
N ARG A 575 -18.81 13.35 35.71
CA ARG A 575 -17.35 13.26 35.77
C ARG A 575 -16.87 11.99 36.49
N GLY A 576 -17.73 11.30 37.23
CA GLY A 576 -17.46 9.99 37.82
C GLY A 576 -16.94 8.95 36.80
N PHE A 577 -17.51 8.91 35.59
CA PHE A 577 -17.04 8.03 34.50
C PHE A 577 -15.59 8.30 34.11
N LEU A 578 -15.21 9.59 34.06
CA LEU A 578 -13.85 10.00 33.74
C LEU A 578 -12.88 9.69 34.88
N ARG A 579 -13.25 10.02 36.13
CA ARG A 579 -12.39 9.78 37.31
C ARG A 579 -12.19 8.29 37.59
N GLY A 580 -13.18 7.46 37.27
CA GLY A 580 -13.04 5.99 37.33
C GLY A 580 -11.97 5.44 36.38
N PHE A 581 -11.62 6.18 35.31
CA PHE A 581 -10.53 5.83 34.41
C PHE A 581 -9.23 6.61 34.69
N SER A 582 -9.31 7.93 34.87
CA SER A 582 -8.18 8.82 35.15
C SER A 582 -8.54 9.76 36.30
N GLN A 583 -8.05 9.47 37.50
CA GLN A 583 -8.32 10.28 38.70
C GLN A 583 -7.90 11.75 38.53
N ARG A 584 -6.78 11.99 37.84
CA ARG A 584 -6.24 13.33 37.55
C ARG A 584 -6.85 14.00 36.30
N LEU A 585 -7.76 13.31 35.59
CA LEU A 585 -8.39 13.76 34.36
C LEU A 585 -7.37 14.19 33.29
N ASP A 586 -6.34 13.38 33.12
CA ASP A 586 -5.28 13.62 32.14
C ASP A 586 -5.83 13.43 30.71
N MET A 587 -5.85 14.51 29.93
CA MET A 587 -6.46 14.52 28.59
C MET A 587 -5.77 13.50 27.68
N ALA A 588 -4.45 13.44 27.71
CA ALA A 588 -3.71 12.51 26.87
C ALA A 588 -4.06 11.06 27.17
N HIS A 589 -4.11 10.68 28.44
CA HIS A 589 -4.46 9.33 28.88
C HIS A 589 -5.90 8.96 28.48
N MET A 590 -6.84 9.92 28.62
CA MET A 590 -8.24 9.72 28.25
C MET A 590 -8.44 9.57 26.73
N PHE A 591 -7.79 10.41 25.91
CA PHE A 591 -8.02 10.42 24.47
C PHE A 591 -7.15 9.44 23.67
N SER A 592 -6.10 8.87 24.28
CA SER A 592 -5.17 7.96 23.60
C SER A 592 -5.51 6.47 23.69
N THR A 593 -6.37 6.07 24.64
CA THR A 593 -6.67 4.66 24.91
C THR A 593 -8.12 4.29 24.58
N VAL A 594 -8.37 3.01 24.33
CA VAL A 594 -9.74 2.51 24.07
C VAL A 594 -10.64 2.66 25.29
N ARG A 595 -10.11 2.39 26.49
CA ARG A 595 -10.86 2.54 27.75
C ARG A 595 -11.15 4.02 28.05
N GLY A 596 -10.17 4.89 27.85
CA GLY A 596 -10.36 6.33 28.04
C GLY A 596 -11.40 6.92 27.10
N LEU A 597 -11.37 6.59 25.80
CA LEU A 597 -12.39 7.07 24.86
C LEU A 597 -13.79 6.51 25.16
N LYS A 598 -13.90 5.31 25.76
CA LYS A 598 -15.19 4.80 26.28
C LYS A 598 -15.68 5.65 27.46
N ALA A 599 -14.81 5.96 28.43
CA ALA A 599 -15.16 6.84 29.54
C ALA A 599 -15.57 8.25 29.08
N VAL A 600 -14.85 8.83 28.11
CA VAL A 600 -15.23 10.11 27.48
C VAL A 600 -16.58 10.01 26.77
N ALA A 601 -16.85 8.89 26.09
CA ALA A 601 -18.13 8.68 25.44
C ALA A 601 -19.29 8.63 26.43
N GLU A 602 -19.13 7.92 27.55
CA GLU A 602 -20.11 7.84 28.63
C GLU A 602 -20.33 9.20 29.29
N PHE A 603 -19.25 9.93 29.56
CA PHE A 603 -19.31 11.30 30.06
C PHE A 603 -20.14 12.21 29.14
N LEU A 604 -19.85 12.22 27.83
CA LEU A 604 -20.56 13.06 26.88
C LEU A 604 -22.05 12.69 26.75
N ALA A 605 -22.37 11.40 26.85
CA ALA A 605 -23.74 10.91 26.80
C ALA A 605 -24.54 11.35 28.05
N VAL A 606 -23.97 11.19 29.25
CA VAL A 606 -24.66 11.51 30.52
C VAL A 606 -24.70 13.02 30.78
N ALA A 607 -23.59 13.72 30.57
CA ALA A 607 -23.52 15.17 30.77
C ALA A 607 -24.41 15.95 29.78
N SER A 608 -24.94 15.28 28.74
CA SER A 608 -25.77 15.86 27.68
C SER A 608 -25.11 17.08 27.01
N VAL A 609 -23.78 17.03 26.85
CA VAL A 609 -22.99 18.11 26.25
C VAL A 609 -22.80 17.85 24.76
N ASP A 610 -23.16 18.83 23.93
CA ASP A 610 -22.85 18.79 22.49
C ASP A 610 -21.53 19.52 22.21
N ILE A 611 -20.44 18.77 22.04
CA ILE A 611 -19.15 19.28 21.57
C ILE A 611 -19.05 19.16 20.04
#